data_AF-A0AAD9XG32-F1
#
_entry.id   AF-A0AAD9XG32-F1
#
_cell.length_a   1.000
_cell.length_b   1.000
_cell.length_c   1.000
_cell.angle_alpha   90.00
_cell.angle_beta   90.00
_cell.angle_gamma   90.00
#
_symmetry.space_group_name_H-M   'P 1'
#
loop_
_entity.id
_entity.type
_entity.pdbx_description
1 polymer ?
#
loop_
_entity_poly.entity_id
_entity_poly.type
_entity_poly.pdbx_seq_one_letter_code
_entity_poly.pdbx_strand_id
1 'polypeptide(L)'
;MTDDKSVEVQLHELQKIAHEILSEGINLDDQFQVAVIIDKLPPSWKDFKNQLRHKTNEFSLESLITRLRIDEEARKQELKEEIQFSCYNCGKPGDLAHNCRNKRIARPISQANLTIDQLVAMISEVTLS
;
A
#
# COMPACT_ATOMS: atom_id res chain seq x y z
N MET A 1 -20.10 5.13 -5.81
CA MET A 1 -18.95 5.42 -4.95
C MET A 1 -18.02 6.35 -5.70
N THR A 2 -17.20 7.07 -4.96
CA THR A 2 -16.28 8.07 -5.49
C THR A 2 -14.87 7.82 -4.97
N ASP A 3 -13.87 8.37 -5.67
CA ASP A 3 -12.45 8.14 -5.37
C ASP A 3 -11.96 8.97 -4.17
N ASP A 4 -12.69 10.02 -3.77
CA ASP A 4 -12.33 10.90 -2.64
C ASP A 4 -12.57 10.26 -1.26
N LYS A 5 -13.24 9.11 -1.21
CA LYS A 5 -13.59 8.41 0.03
C LYS A 5 -13.17 6.94 -0.06
N SER A 6 -12.85 6.37 1.09
CA SER A 6 -12.61 4.93 1.22
C SER A 6 -13.81 4.12 0.72
N VAL A 7 -13.53 3.01 0.02
CA VAL A 7 -14.57 2.10 -0.46
C VAL A 7 -15.23 1.40 0.70
N GLU A 8 -14.49 1.00 1.73
CA GLU A 8 -15.03 0.44 2.97
C GLU A 8 -16.09 1.35 3.63
N VAL A 9 -15.80 2.65 3.74
CA VAL A 9 -16.74 3.62 4.32
C VAL A 9 -18.02 3.70 3.50
N GLN A 10 -17.89 3.85 2.18
CA GLN A 10 -19.05 3.97 1.29
C GLN A 10 -19.83 2.64 1.17
N LEU A 11 -19.15 1.50 1.30
CA LEU A 11 -19.77 0.18 1.33
C LEU A 11 -20.60 0.00 2.59
N HIS A 12 -20.11 0.46 3.73
CA HIS A 12 -20.87 0.46 4.98
C HIS A 12 -22.11 1.36 4.88
N GLU A 13 -22.05 2.51 4.20
CA GLU A 13 -23.22 3.33 3.89
C GLU A 13 -24.25 2.58 3.02
N LEU A 14 -23.81 1.86 1.99
CA LEU A 14 -24.70 1.02 1.17
C LEU A 14 -25.35 -0.12 1.99
N GLN A 15 -24.60 -0.75 2.89
CA GLN A 15 -25.13 -1.81 3.77
C GLN A 15 -26.21 -1.28 4.73
N LYS A 16 -26.08 -0.04 5.23
CA LYS A 16 -27.13 0.60 6.03
C LYS A 16 -28.42 0.79 5.24
N ILE A 17 -28.32 1.29 4.01
CA ILE A 17 -29.48 1.45 3.13
C ILE A 17 -30.13 0.08 2.84
N ALA A 18 -29.32 -0.94 2.54
CA ALA A 18 -29.84 -2.30 2.34
C ALA A 18 -30.56 -2.83 3.58
N HIS A 19 -30.04 -2.55 4.78
CA HIS A 19 -30.67 -2.94 6.04
C HIS A 19 -31.98 -2.19 6.30
N GLU A 20 -32.05 -0.90 6.00
CA GLU A 20 -33.29 -0.12 6.07
C GLU A 20 -34.37 -0.70 5.14
N ILE A 21 -34.01 -1.05 3.90
CA ILE A 21 -34.92 -1.70 2.94
C ILE A 21 -35.42 -3.06 3.47
N LEU A 22 -34.54 -3.88 4.05
CA LEU A 22 -34.91 -5.16 4.67
C LEU A 22 -35.86 -4.96 5.86
N SER A 23 -35.67 -3.88 6.64
CA SER A 23 -36.53 -3.56 7.79
C SER A 23 -37.96 -3.18 7.39
N GLU A 24 -38.13 -2.65 6.17
CA GLU A 24 -39.43 -2.37 5.54
C GLU A 24 -40.08 -3.64 4.93
N GLY A 25 -39.47 -4.81 5.11
CA GLY A 25 -39.97 -6.09 4.62
C GLY A 25 -39.68 -6.37 3.14
N ILE A 26 -38.84 -5.56 2.50
CA ILE A 26 -38.41 -5.76 1.11
C ILE A 26 -37.14 -6.62 1.13
N ASN A 27 -37.25 -7.85 0.65
CA ASN A 27 -36.10 -8.75 0.52
C ASN A 27 -35.20 -8.30 -0.63
N LEU A 28 -33.89 -8.21 -0.35
CA LEU A 28 -32.86 -7.95 -1.35
C LEU A 28 -32.12 -9.25 -1.66
N ASP A 29 -32.16 -9.67 -2.92
CA ASP A 29 -31.40 -10.83 -3.38
C ASP A 29 -29.88 -10.59 -3.27
N ASP A 30 -29.14 -11.65 -2.91
CA ASP A 30 -27.69 -11.58 -2.70
C ASP A 30 -26.95 -11.18 -4.00
N GLN A 31 -27.35 -11.76 -5.14
CA GLN A 31 -26.77 -11.44 -6.44
C GLN A 31 -27.11 -10.02 -6.88
N PHE A 32 -28.31 -9.54 -6.57
CA PHE A 32 -28.65 -8.14 -6.80
C PHE A 32 -27.71 -7.20 -6.03
N GLN A 33 -27.45 -7.47 -4.75
CA GLN A 33 -26.56 -6.63 -3.94
C GLN A 33 -25.11 -6.68 -4.46
N VAL A 34 -24.60 -7.87 -4.81
CA VAL A 34 -23.29 -8.05 -5.44
C VAL A 34 -23.18 -7.22 -6.72
N ALA A 35 -24.16 -7.31 -7.62
CA ALA A 35 -24.17 -6.57 -8.87
C ALA A 35 -24.20 -5.04 -8.65
N VAL A 36 -25.00 -4.56 -7.69
CA VAL A 36 -25.07 -3.14 -7.32
C VAL A 36 -23.73 -2.65 -6.79
N ILE A 37 -23.09 -3.39 -5.89
CA ILE A 37 -21.79 -3.00 -5.33
C ILE A 37 -20.74 -2.91 -6.45
N ILE A 38 -20.62 -3.94 -7.28
CA ILE A 38 -19.68 -3.96 -8.42
C ILE A 38 -19.96 -2.78 -9.35
N ASP A 39 -21.23 -2.47 -9.62
CA ASP A 39 -21.56 -1.36 -10.50
C ASP A 39 -21.21 -0.01 -9.87
N LYS A 40 -21.42 0.15 -8.57
CA LYS A 40 -21.18 1.40 -7.84
C LYS A 40 -19.72 1.64 -7.46
N LEU A 41 -18.81 0.71 -7.72
CA LEU A 41 -17.38 0.91 -7.45
C LEU A 41 -16.83 2.21 -8.06
N PRO A 42 -15.83 2.85 -7.41
CA PRO A 42 -15.23 4.09 -7.89
C PRO A 42 -14.56 3.93 -9.27
N PRO A 43 -14.38 5.01 -10.04
CA PRO A 43 -13.62 4.98 -11.30
C PRO A 43 -12.21 4.39 -11.16
N SER A 44 -11.48 4.66 -10.06
CA SER A 44 -10.14 4.09 -9.83
C SER A 44 -10.13 2.56 -9.70
N TRP A 45 -11.28 1.93 -9.49
CA TRP A 45 -11.42 0.47 -9.39
C TRP A 45 -11.83 -0.19 -10.71
N LYS A 46 -11.77 0.52 -11.85
CA LYS A 46 -12.22 0.02 -13.16
C LYS A 46 -11.67 -1.36 -13.52
N ASP A 47 -10.38 -1.59 -13.32
CA ASP A 47 -9.77 -2.87 -13.72
C ASP A 47 -10.24 -4.02 -12.83
N PHE A 48 -10.35 -3.77 -11.53
CA PHE A 48 -10.94 -4.72 -10.58
C PHE A 48 -12.41 -5.00 -10.93
N LYS A 49 -13.21 -3.96 -11.20
CA LYS A 49 -14.60 -4.09 -11.66
C LYS A 49 -14.70 -4.96 -12.92
N ASN A 50 -13.80 -4.80 -13.89
CA ASN A 50 -13.77 -5.61 -15.10
C ASN A 50 -13.46 -7.08 -14.81
N GLN A 51 -12.54 -7.36 -13.87
CA GLN A 51 -12.27 -8.73 -13.43
C GLN A 51 -13.49 -9.39 -12.79
N LEU A 52 -14.26 -8.63 -12.00
CA LEU A 52 -15.46 -9.14 -11.33
C LEU A 52 -16.66 -9.33 -12.26
N ARG A 53 -16.78 -8.56 -13.35
CA ARG A 53 -17.92 -8.66 -14.29
C ARG A 53 -18.10 -10.05 -14.88
N HIS A 54 -17.02 -10.80 -15.08
CA HIS A 54 -17.09 -12.15 -15.65
C HIS A 54 -17.37 -13.24 -14.61
N LYS A 55 -17.27 -12.91 -13.32
CA LYS A 55 -17.40 -13.83 -12.19
C LYS A 55 -18.47 -13.39 -11.20
N THR A 56 -19.33 -12.45 -11.58
CA THR A 56 -20.29 -11.81 -10.66
C THR A 56 -21.15 -12.86 -9.94
N ASN A 57 -21.59 -13.89 -10.65
CA ASN A 57 -22.41 -14.98 -10.08
C ASN A 57 -21.62 -15.97 -9.20
N GLU A 58 -20.30 -15.86 -9.11
CA GLU A 58 -19.44 -16.71 -8.25
C GLU A 58 -19.28 -16.12 -6.85
N PHE A 59 -19.64 -14.84 -6.65
CA PHE A 59 -19.51 -14.17 -5.37
C PHE A 59 -20.81 -14.27 -4.57
N SER A 60 -20.67 -14.53 -3.27
CA SER A 60 -21.66 -14.11 -2.29
C SER A 60 -21.37 -12.67 -1.88
N LEU A 61 -22.35 -11.98 -1.29
CA LEU A 61 -22.13 -10.64 -0.76
C LEU A 61 -20.94 -10.57 0.21
N GLU A 62 -20.85 -11.51 1.15
CA GLU A 62 -19.77 -11.58 2.14
C GLU A 62 -18.39 -11.81 1.51
N SER A 63 -18.30 -12.68 0.49
CA SER A 63 -17.02 -12.95 -0.17
C SER A 63 -16.56 -11.75 -0.99
N LEU A 64 -17.49 -11.03 -1.64
CA LEU A 64 -17.20 -9.77 -2.32
C LEU A 64 -16.71 -8.70 -1.33
N ILE A 65 -17.41 -8.49 -0.22
CA ILE A 65 -17.04 -7.50 0.81
C ILE A 65 -15.62 -7.77 1.32
N THR A 66 -15.33 -9.03 1.65
CA THR A 66 -14.00 -9.42 2.14
C THR A 66 -12.93 -9.13 1.11
N ARG A 67 -13.19 -9.46 -0.17
CA ARG A 67 -12.26 -9.18 -1.26
C ARG A 67 -12.00 -7.68 -1.44
N LEU A 68 -13.05 -6.86 -1.39
CA LEU A 68 -12.94 -5.40 -1.49
C LEU A 68 -12.02 -4.83 -0.40
N ARG A 69 -12.17 -5.26 0.85
CA ARG A 69 -11.31 -4.80 1.96
C ARG A 69 -9.84 -5.15 1.72
N ILE A 70 -9.55 -6.37 1.27
CA ILE A 70 -8.18 -6.82 0.99
C ILE A 70 -7.55 -5.98 -0.13
N ASP A 71 -8.25 -5.81 -1.25
CA ASP A 71 -7.74 -5.04 -2.39
C ASP A 71 -7.58 -3.54 -2.03
N GLU A 72 -8.44 -2.98 -1.19
CA GLU A 72 -8.31 -1.59 -0.72
C GLU A 72 -7.04 -1.38 0.12
N GLU A 73 -6.77 -2.28 1.06
CA GLU A 73 -5.54 -2.23 1.85
C GLU A 73 -4.28 -2.47 0.99
N ALA A 74 -4.34 -3.39 0.02
CA ALA A 74 -3.24 -3.61 -0.92
C ALA A 74 -2.88 -2.34 -1.70
N ARG A 75 -3.88 -1.63 -2.25
CA ARG A 75 -3.63 -0.36 -2.96
C ARG A 75 -3.09 0.75 -2.06
N LYS A 76 -3.54 0.81 -0.80
CA LYS A 76 -2.98 1.76 0.19
C LYS A 76 -1.50 1.46 0.47
N GLN A 77 -1.12 0.18 0.49
CA GLN A 77 0.25 -0.24 0.73
C GLN A 77 1.15 0.04 -0.48
N GLU A 78 0.69 -0.25 -1.70
CA GLU A 78 1.41 0.08 -2.95
C GLU A 78 1.71 1.58 -3.04
N LEU A 79 0.73 2.44 -2.73
CA LEU A 79 0.93 3.89 -2.72
C LEU A 79 1.98 4.33 -1.68
N LYS A 80 2.00 3.70 -0.50
CA LYS A 80 3.03 3.99 0.51
C LYS A 80 4.41 3.58 0.02
N GLU A 81 4.53 2.41 -0.60
CA GLU A 81 5.81 1.91 -1.15
C GLU A 81 6.32 2.79 -2.29
N GLU A 82 5.44 3.27 -3.16
CA GLU A 82 5.75 4.18 -4.26
C GLU A 82 6.27 5.54 -3.74
N ILE A 83 5.69 6.04 -2.65
CA ILE A 83 6.14 7.28 -1.99
C ILE A 83 7.44 7.04 -1.18
N GLN A 84 7.65 5.83 -0.66
CA GLN A 84 8.77 5.51 0.24
C GLN A 84 10.10 5.28 -0.48
N PHE A 85 10.12 5.06 -1.79
CA PHE A 85 11.38 4.98 -2.52
C PHE A 85 12.11 6.33 -2.44
N SER A 86 13.30 6.34 -1.81
CA SER A 86 14.14 7.53 -1.72
C SER A 86 15.35 7.40 -2.62
N CYS A 87 15.74 8.51 -3.25
CA CYS A 87 16.90 8.55 -4.11
C CYS A 87 18.18 8.17 -3.34
N TYR A 88 18.87 7.10 -3.74
CA TYR A 88 20.16 6.69 -3.14
C TYR A 88 21.29 7.75 -3.27
N ASN A 89 21.10 8.79 -4.09
CA ASN A 89 22.05 9.90 -4.22
C ASN A 89 21.75 11.08 -3.28
N CYS A 90 20.49 11.48 -3.12
CA CYS A 90 20.11 12.70 -2.39
C CYS A 90 19.12 12.48 -1.23
N GLY A 91 18.59 11.27 -1.06
CA GLY A 91 17.63 10.90 -0.02
C GLY A 91 16.21 11.44 -0.22
N LYS A 92 15.91 12.09 -1.35
CA LYS A 92 14.56 12.62 -1.60
C LYS A 92 13.57 11.50 -1.92
N PRO A 93 12.40 11.43 -1.24
CA PRO A 93 11.35 10.47 -1.55
C PRO A 93 10.74 10.74 -2.93
N GLY A 94 10.37 9.69 -3.65
CA GLY A 94 9.80 9.72 -5.01
C GLY A 94 10.77 10.08 -6.13
N ASP A 95 12.07 10.29 -5.86
CA ASP A 95 13.08 10.65 -6.87
C ASP A 95 13.94 9.44 -7.27
N LEU A 96 14.02 9.15 -8.57
CA LEU A 96 14.82 8.05 -9.11
C LEU A 96 16.29 8.47 -9.23
N ALA A 97 17.22 7.61 -8.79
CA ALA A 97 18.65 7.93 -8.77
C ALA A 97 19.22 8.34 -10.14
N HIS A 98 18.65 7.81 -11.23
CA HIS A 98 19.05 8.16 -12.61
C HIS A 98 18.55 9.55 -13.06
N ASN A 99 17.47 10.05 -12.46
CA ASN A 99 16.89 11.38 -12.72
C ASN A 99 17.38 12.43 -11.71
N CYS A 100 18.20 12.04 -10.74
CA CYS A 100 18.67 12.92 -9.69
C CYS A 100 19.59 14.02 -10.25
N ARG A 101 19.13 15.26 -10.16
CA ARG A 101 19.91 16.46 -10.55
C ARG A 101 21.14 16.68 -9.67
N ASN A 102 21.12 16.15 -8.45
CA ASN A 102 22.24 16.16 -7.51
C ASN A 102 23.13 14.92 -7.73
N LYS A 103 23.94 14.93 -8.78
CA LYS A 103 25.06 13.98 -8.92
C LYS A 103 26.00 14.22 -7.73
N ARG A 104 26.27 13.17 -6.93
CA ARG A 104 27.02 13.27 -5.66
C ARG A 104 28.21 14.25 -5.76
N ILE A 105 28.26 15.23 -4.87
CA ILE A 105 29.54 15.60 -4.24
C ILE A 105 29.88 14.39 -3.37
N ALA A 106 31.02 13.74 -3.62
CA ALA A 106 31.43 12.53 -2.91
C ALA A 106 31.27 12.72 -1.39
N ARG A 107 30.54 11.82 -0.72
CA ARG A 107 30.67 11.69 0.74
C ARG A 107 32.14 11.37 1.02
N PRO A 108 32.81 12.03 1.98
CA PRO A 108 34.13 11.59 2.40
C PRO A 108 33.98 10.15 2.88
N ILE A 109 34.80 9.26 2.32
CA ILE A 109 35.00 7.91 2.83
C ILE A 109 35.45 8.12 4.29
N SER A 110 34.70 7.58 5.26
CA SER A 110 35.20 7.48 6.63
C SER A 110 36.42 6.56 6.60
N GLN A 111 37.61 7.14 6.43
CA GLN A 111 38.87 6.43 6.56
C GLN A 111 39.06 6.10 8.04
N ALA A 112 38.84 4.83 8.40
CA ALA A 112 39.39 4.27 9.63
C ALA A 112 40.90 4.10 9.43
N ASN A 113 41.67 5.17 9.56
CA ASN A 113 43.13 5.10 9.59
C ASN A 113 43.55 4.91 11.05
N LEU A 114 43.79 3.67 11.46
CA LEU A 114 44.57 3.38 12.66
C LEU A 114 46.04 3.63 12.31
N THR A 115 46.73 4.46 13.10
CA THR A 115 48.17 4.69 12.92
C THR A 115 48.95 3.47 13.45
N ILE A 116 50.11 3.20 12.85
CA ILE A 116 50.99 2.07 13.27
C ILE A 116 51.32 2.17 14.77
N ASP A 117 51.45 3.38 15.30
CA ASP A 117 51.70 3.61 16.74
C ASP A 117 50.59 3.05 17.64
N GLN A 118 49.33 3.09 17.20
CA GLN A 118 48.21 2.53 17.98
C GLN A 118 48.18 1.00 17.95
N LEU A 119 48.65 0.37 16.87
CA LEU A 119 48.81 -1.09 16.81
C LEU A 119 49.97 -1.57 17.68
N VAL A 120 51.08 -0.82 17.73
CA VAL A 120 52.23 -1.16 18.58
C VAL A 120 51.85 -1.10 20.07
N ALA A 121 51.10 -0.08 20.49
CA ALA A 121 50.63 0.04 21.87
C ALA A 121 49.73 -1.13 22.30
N MET A 122 48.75 -1.51 21.46
CA MET A 122 47.89 -2.66 21.73
C MET A 122 48.65 -4.00 21.83
N ILE A 123 49.70 -4.18 21.02
CA ILE A 123 50.51 -5.41 21.06
C ILE A 123 51.36 -5.47 22.34
N SER A 124 51.89 -4.34 22.82
CA SER A 124 52.65 -4.30 24.07
C SER A 124 51.80 -4.59 25.31
N GLU A 125 50.54 -4.17 25.34
CA GLU A 125 49.61 -4.42 26.45
C GLU A 125 49.23 -5.91 26.59
N VAL A 126 49.19 -6.65 25.48
CA VAL A 126 48.87 -8.10 25.49
C VAL A 126 50.06 -8.95 25.96
N THR A 127 51.29 -8.45 25.86
CA THR A 127 52.50 -9.19 26.27
C THR A 127 52.99 -8.92 27.70
N LEU A 128 52.31 -8.05 28.45
CA LEU A 128 52.61 -7.73 29.86
C LEU A 128 51.50 -8.13 30.85
N SER A 129 50.53 -8.94 30.42
CA SER A 129 49.54 -9.60 31.30
C SER A 129 49.82 -11.09 31.44
#